data_AF-W5Q340-F1
#
_entry.id   AF-W5Q340-F1
#
_cell.length_a   1.000
_cell.length_b   1.000
_cell.length_c   1.000
_cell.angle_alpha   90.00
_cell.angle_beta   90.00
_cell.angle_gamma   90.00
#
_symmetry.space_group_name_H-M   'P 1'
#
loop_
_entity.id
_entity.type
_entity.pdbx_description
1 polymer ?
#
loop_
_entity_poly.entity_id
_entity_poly.type
_entity_poly.pdbx_seq_one_letter_code
_entity_poly.pdbx_strand_id
1 'polypeptide(L)'
;MEAEASPPVGSPPCCLWFQSPGVYKDEKGRIWVAVALQINPSHRARGIEAPESTLPNQMPRSPRCPLVSGLPTKWELYPGRRYQGTDSRLWEIMDHGQVISTENLILKRLPSGSH
;
A
#
# COMPACT_ATOMS: atom_id res chain seq x y z
N MET A 1 -29.20 -9.72 0.17
CA MET A 1 -27.73 -9.68 0.00
C MET A 1 -27.19 -8.87 1.14
N GLU A 2 -27.00 -9.52 2.29
CA GLU A 2 -26.35 -8.91 3.44
C GLU A 2 -24.85 -8.98 3.15
N ALA A 3 -24.20 -7.82 3.09
CA ALA A 3 -22.75 -7.79 3.08
C ALA A 3 -22.30 -8.48 4.37
N GLU A 4 -21.61 -9.61 4.26
CA GLU A 4 -20.87 -10.19 5.38
C GLU A 4 -19.92 -9.10 5.87
N ALA A 5 -20.35 -8.37 6.89
CA ALA A 5 -19.48 -7.50 7.64
C ALA A 5 -18.49 -8.45 8.31
N SER A 6 -17.26 -8.48 7.78
CA SER A 6 -16.15 -9.19 8.39
C SER A 6 -16.16 -8.91 9.90
N PRO A 7 -15.87 -9.91 10.75
CA PRO A 7 -15.91 -9.75 12.19
C PRO A 7 -15.14 -8.47 12.57
N PRO A 8 -15.62 -7.69 13.55
CA PRO A 8 -14.98 -6.44 13.92
C PRO A 8 -13.55 -6.75 14.35
N VAL A 9 -12.62 -6.55 13.43
CA VAL A 9 -11.21 -6.50 13.74
C VAL A 9 -11.07 -5.35 14.76
N GLY A 10 -10.24 -5.55 15.77
CA GLY A 10 -10.08 -4.57 16.85
C GLY A 10 -9.64 -3.20 16.33
N SER A 11 -9.29 -2.28 17.22
CA SER A 11 -8.72 -1.00 16.77
C SER A 11 -7.44 -1.23 15.94
N PRO A 12 -7.25 -0.49 14.83
CA PRO A 12 -6.01 -0.54 14.07
C PRO A 12 -4.83 -0.15 14.97
N PRO A 13 -3.61 -0.65 14.70
CA PRO A 13 -2.45 -0.33 15.52
C PRO A 13 -2.22 1.18 15.61
N CYS A 14 -1.93 1.71 16.79
CA CYS A 14 -1.62 3.12 16.97
C CYS A 14 -0.26 3.48 16.37
N CYS A 15 0.70 2.56 16.41
CA CYS A 15 2.04 2.77 15.86
C CYS A 15 2.57 1.52 15.16
N LEU A 16 3.29 1.70 14.05
CA LEU A 16 4.05 0.66 13.37
C LEU A 16 5.50 1.10 13.21
N TRP A 17 6.44 0.37 13.81
CA TRP A 17 7.88 0.63 13.68
C TRP A 17 8.52 -0.32 12.70
N PHE A 18 9.36 0.22 11.81
CA PHE A 18 10.13 -0.55 10.86
C PHE A 18 11.12 -1.47 11.58
N GLN A 19 11.03 -2.76 11.27
CA GLN A 19 11.98 -3.77 11.74
C GLN A 19 12.91 -4.21 10.61
N SER A 20 12.38 -4.39 9.41
CA SER A 20 13.12 -4.85 8.23
C SER A 20 12.36 -4.42 6.96
N PRO A 21 12.97 -4.47 5.77
CA PRO A 21 12.28 -4.10 4.53
C PRO A 21 10.95 -4.86 4.37
N GLY A 22 9.83 -4.13 4.41
CA GLY A 22 8.48 -4.70 4.35
C GLY A 22 7.98 -5.33 5.64
N VAL A 23 8.69 -5.23 6.76
CA VAL A 23 8.29 -5.79 8.07
C VAL A 23 8.25 -4.69 9.12
N TYR A 24 7.11 -4.60 9.79
CA TYR A 24 6.81 -3.64 10.82
C TYR A 24 6.39 -4.35 12.11
N LYS A 25 6.55 -3.69 13.24
CA LYS A 25 6.11 -4.15 14.56
C LYS A 25 5.18 -3.12 15.17
N ASP A 26 4.07 -3.56 15.76
CA ASP A 26 3.15 -2.67 16.47
C ASP A 26 3.43 -2.56 17.97
N GLU A 27 2.68 -1.69 18.66
CA GLU A 27 2.77 -1.46 20.11
C GLU A 27 2.51 -2.69 20.98
N LYS A 28 1.73 -3.64 20.47
CA LYS A 28 1.42 -4.92 21.12
C LYS A 28 2.47 -5.98 20.80
N GLY A 29 3.48 -5.64 20.00
CA GLY A 29 4.53 -6.52 19.55
C GLY A 29 4.13 -7.46 18.41
N ARG A 30 2.99 -7.21 17.74
CA ARG A 30 2.58 -8.00 16.56
C ARG A 30 3.38 -7.58 15.35
N ILE A 31 3.66 -8.54 14.48
CA ILE A 31 4.44 -8.32 13.25
C ILE A 31 3.49 -8.10 12.08
N TRP A 32 3.77 -7.05 11.32
CA TRP A 32 3.00 -6.60 10.17
C TRP A 32 3.88 -6.65 8.93
N VAL A 33 3.40 -7.30 7.87
CA VAL A 33 4.13 -7.39 6.60
C VAL A 33 3.48 -6.44 5.60
N ALA A 34 4.22 -5.41 5.18
CA ALA A 34 3.75 -4.41 4.25
C ALA A 34 4.15 -4.76 2.82
N VAL A 35 3.15 -4.83 1.94
CA VAL A 35 3.33 -5.03 0.51
C VAL A 35 2.91 -3.75 -0.20
N ALA A 36 3.86 -3.06 -0.82
CA ALA A 36 3.60 -1.82 -1.55
C ALA A 36 3.22 -2.11 -3.00
N LEU A 37 1.96 -1.90 -3.38
CA LEU A 37 1.54 -1.99 -4.79
C LEU A 37 1.56 -0.58 -5.42
N GLN A 38 2.53 -0.33 -6.30
CA GLN A 38 2.55 0.90 -7.09
C GLN A 38 1.71 0.71 -8.36
N ILE A 39 0.46 1.19 -8.32
CA ILE A 39 -0.38 1.28 -9.52
C ILE A 39 0.09 2.51 -10.31
N ASN A 40 0.96 2.32 -11.29
CA ASN A 40 1.31 3.37 -12.24
C ASN A 40 0.23 3.41 -13.34
N PRO A 41 -0.53 4.51 -13.49
CA PRO A 41 -1.57 4.62 -14.51
C PRO A 41 -1.02 4.78 -15.95
N SER A 42 0.25 4.44 -16.20
CA SER A 42 0.89 4.64 -17.51
C SER A 42 0.44 3.65 -18.59
N HIS A 43 -0.39 2.66 -18.27
CA HIS A 43 -1.07 1.84 -19.27
C HIS A 43 -2.30 2.60 -19.81
N ARG A 44 -2.07 3.78 -20.39
CA ARG A 44 -2.97 4.24 -21.46
C ARG A 44 -2.81 3.19 -22.55
N ALA A 45 -3.74 2.25 -22.60
CA ALA A 45 -3.98 1.39 -23.74
C ALA A 45 -4.20 2.32 -24.94
N ARG A 46 -3.10 2.64 -25.63
CA ARG A 46 -3.15 3.26 -26.94
C ARG A 46 -3.71 2.16 -27.83
N GLY A 47 -4.92 2.41 -28.36
CA GLY A 47 -5.67 1.45 -29.16
C GLY A 47 -4.78 0.73 -30.15
N ILE A 48 -4.97 -0.59 -30.21
CA ILE A 48 -4.48 -1.44 -31.28
C ILE A 48 -5.12 -0.94 -32.57
N GLU A 49 -4.39 -0.11 -33.32
CA GLU A 49 -4.50 0.00 -34.78
C GLU A 49 -3.15 0.47 -35.32
N ALA A 50 -2.29 -0.48 -35.71
CA ALA A 50 -1.48 -0.40 -36.93
C ALA A 50 -0.50 -1.59 -37.02
N PRO A 51 -0.37 -2.21 -38.21
CA PRO A 51 0.47 -3.38 -38.43
C PRO A 51 1.95 -3.01 -38.50
N GLU A 52 2.77 -3.91 -37.96
CA GLU A 52 4.12 -4.28 -38.38
C GLU A 52 4.95 -3.17 -39.06
N SER A 53 5.89 -2.57 -38.32
CA SER A 53 7.28 -2.37 -38.77
C SER A 53 8.08 -1.53 -37.77
N THR A 54 9.20 -2.10 -37.32
CA THR A 54 10.44 -1.44 -36.89
C THR A 54 10.42 -0.59 -35.60
N LEU A 55 10.94 -1.18 -34.51
CA LEU A 55 11.93 -0.54 -33.63
C LEU A 55 12.51 -1.56 -32.64
N PRO A 56 13.84 -1.77 -32.61
CA PRO A 56 14.47 -2.68 -31.67
C PRO A 56 14.64 -1.98 -30.30
N ASN A 57 14.66 -2.80 -29.25
CA ASN A 57 15.21 -2.45 -27.95
C ASN A 57 14.32 -1.67 -26.96
N GLN A 58 13.10 -2.15 -26.73
CA GLN A 58 12.49 -1.99 -25.40
C GLN A 58 12.76 -3.27 -24.61
N MET A 59 13.85 -3.27 -23.84
CA MET A 59 14.02 -4.22 -22.73
C MET A 59 12.70 -4.28 -21.96
N PRO A 60 12.12 -5.47 -21.71
CA PRO A 60 11.14 -5.60 -20.67
C PRO A 60 11.89 -5.27 -19.39
N ARG A 61 11.75 -4.02 -18.92
CA ARG A 61 12.22 -3.66 -17.57
C ARG A 61 11.54 -4.68 -16.68
N SER A 62 12.38 -5.54 -16.09
CA SER A 62 11.99 -6.60 -15.16
C SER A 62 10.87 -6.11 -14.27
N PRO A 63 9.89 -6.93 -13.87
CA PRO A 63 8.94 -6.55 -12.84
C PRO A 63 9.78 -6.13 -11.62
N ARG A 64 10.01 -4.83 -11.47
CA ARG A 64 10.83 -4.26 -10.41
C ARG A 64 10.15 -4.76 -9.16
N CYS A 65 10.85 -5.61 -8.40
CA CYS A 65 10.41 -6.07 -7.09
C CYS A 65 9.73 -4.87 -6.44
N PRO A 66 8.42 -4.96 -6.09
CA PRO A 66 7.64 -3.81 -5.70
C PRO A 66 8.44 -3.08 -4.65
N LEU A 67 8.89 -1.89 -5.04
CA LEU A 67 9.94 -1.17 -4.37
C LEU A 67 9.37 -0.78 -3.00
N VAL A 68 9.58 -1.62 -1.99
CA VAL A 68 9.25 -1.30 -0.58
C VAL A 68 10.01 -0.05 -0.12
N SER A 69 10.95 0.46 -0.93
CA SER A 69 11.75 1.68 -0.79
C SER A 69 10.94 2.98 -0.92
N GLY A 70 9.71 2.99 -0.42
CA GLY A 70 8.89 4.20 -0.31
C GLY A 70 7.92 4.17 0.86
N LEU A 71 8.04 3.19 1.76
CA LEU A 71 7.27 3.15 2.99
C LEU A 71 8.04 3.87 4.11
N PRO A 72 7.35 4.63 4.98
CA PRO A 72 7.98 5.29 6.11
C PRO A 72 8.58 4.28 7.10
N THR A 73 9.57 4.73 7.86
CA THR A 73 10.20 3.96 8.93
C THR A 73 9.29 3.84 10.15
N LYS A 74 8.42 4.81 10.38
CA LYS A 74 7.38 4.73 11.41
C LYS A 74 6.06 5.24 10.86
N TRP A 75 5.00 4.54 11.22
CA TRP A 75 3.63 4.97 11.01
C TRP A 75 3.02 5.29 12.36
N GLU A 76 2.32 6.41 12.44
CA GLU A 76 1.62 6.85 13.64
C GLU A 76 0.15 7.13 13.30
N LEU A 77 -0.76 6.58 14.09
CA LEU A 77 -2.19 6.72 13.86
C LEU A 77 -2.58 8.18 14.07
N TYR A 78 -3.06 8.79 12.99
CA TYR A 78 -3.55 10.14 12.92
C TYR A 78 -5.08 10.15 13.03
N PRO A 79 -5.68 11.18 13.64
CA PRO A 79 -7.13 11.32 13.72
C PRO A 79 -7.82 11.15 12.36
N GLY A 80 -8.98 10.49 12.37
CA GLY A 80 -9.78 10.25 11.15
C GLY A 80 -9.35 9.02 10.34
N ARG A 81 -8.94 7.92 10.99
CA ARG A 81 -8.55 6.64 10.35
C ARG A 81 -7.43 6.81 9.31
N ARG A 82 -6.38 7.54 9.69
CA ARG A 82 -5.21 7.78 8.84
C ARG A 82 -3.95 7.40 9.61
N TYR A 83 -2.88 7.17 8.89
CA TYR A 83 -1.54 7.09 9.44
C TYR A 83 -0.70 8.22 8.88
N GLN A 84 0.13 8.79 9.73
CA GLN A 84 1.19 9.70 9.35
C GLN A 84 2.52 8.95 9.34
N GLY A 85 3.19 8.97 8.19
CA GLY A 85 4.54 8.46 8.05
C GLY A 85 5.59 9.43 8.59
N THR A 86 6.80 8.93 8.87
CA THR A 86 7.99 9.76 9.15
C THR A 86 8.34 10.74 8.04
N ASP A 87 7.94 10.44 6.81
CA ASP A 87 8.06 11.32 5.65
C ASP A 87 6.98 12.43 5.60
N SER A 88 6.20 12.59 6.67
CA SER A 88 5.05 13.51 6.79
C SER A 88 3.94 13.26 5.77
N ARG A 89 3.95 12.13 5.05
CA ARG A 89 2.84 11.75 4.17
C ARG A 89 1.74 11.11 5.01
N LEU A 90 0.51 11.42 4.62
CA LEU A 90 -0.67 10.80 5.17
C LEU A 90 -1.07 9.59 4.33
N TRP A 91 -1.54 8.57 5.03
CA TRP A 91 -2.01 7.32 4.46
C TRP A 91 -3.37 7.01 5.04
N GLU A 92 -4.37 6.90 4.20
CA GLU A 92 -5.73 6.61 4.64
C GLU A 92 -5.93 5.10 4.79
N ILE A 93 -6.58 4.70 5.89
CA ILE A 93 -6.99 3.31 6.09
C ILE A 93 -8.24 3.09 5.24
N MET A 94 -8.05 2.44 4.09
CA MET A 94 -9.16 2.11 3.19
C MET A 94 -9.95 0.93 3.72
N ASP A 95 -9.24 -0.07 4.23
CA ASP A 95 -9.82 -1.30 4.74
C ASP A 95 -8.98 -1.83 5.90
N HIS A 96 -9.68 -2.38 6.88
CA HIS A 96 -9.08 -3.05 8.03
C HIS A 96 -9.99 -4.24 8.34
N GLY A 97 -9.45 -5.43 8.15
CA GLY A 97 -10.21 -6.66 8.30
C GLY A 97 -9.32 -7.82 8.72
N GLN A 98 -9.92 -8.99 8.84
CA GLN A 98 -9.21 -10.23 9.06
C GLN A 98 -9.55 -11.19 7.93
N VAL A 99 -8.53 -11.68 7.23
CA VAL A 99 -8.68 -12.69 6.18
C VAL A 99 -8.17 -14.01 6.73
N ILE A 100 -9.09 -14.95 6.92
CA ILE A 100 -8.87 -16.28 7.51
C ILE A 100 -8.43 -16.18 8.97
N SER A 101 -7.16 -15.83 9.21
CA SER A 101 -6.58 -15.63 10.55
C SER A 101 -5.54 -14.50 10.56
N THR A 102 -5.35 -13.84 9.42
CA THR A 102 -4.37 -12.77 9.26
C THR A 102 -5.09 -11.43 9.27
N GLU A 103 -4.64 -10.54 10.14
CA GLU A 103 -5.11 -9.15 10.17
C GLU A 103 -4.55 -8.40 8.95
N ASN A 104 -5.45 -7.84 8.14
CA ASN A 104 -5.09 -7.13 6.93
C ASN A 104 -5.42 -5.65 7.09
N LEU A 105 -4.48 -4.80 6.71
CA LEU A 105 -4.61 -3.36 6.75
C LEU A 105 -4.25 -2.79 5.38
N ILE A 106 -5.25 -2.22 4.70
CA ILE A 106 -5.08 -1.62 3.38
C ILE A 106 -4.92 -0.13 3.54
N LEU A 107 -3.73 0.35 3.20
CA LEU A 107 -3.34 1.75 3.31
C LEU A 107 -3.21 2.36 1.92
N LYS A 108 -3.91 3.48 1.71
CA LYS A 108 -3.77 4.28 0.48
C LYS A 108 -3.01 5.55 0.79
N ARG A 109 -1.89 5.75 0.09
CA ARG A 109 -1.11 6.99 0.19
C ARG A 109 -1.92 8.16 -0.34
N LEU A 110 -2.12 9.19 0.48
CA LEU A 110 -2.74 10.43 0.03
C LEU A 110 -1.71 11.30 -0.71
N PRO A 111 -2.11 11.99 -1.79
CA PRO A 111 -1.26 13.01 -2.39
C PRO A 111 -1.01 14.10 -1.36
N SER A 112 0.26 14.47 -1.19
CA SER A 112 0.65 15.59 -0.33
C SER A 112 0.21 16.90 -0.99
N GLY A 113 -1.01 17.35 -0.68
CA GLY A 113 -1.53 18.68 -1.02
C GLY A 113 -2.13 18.83 -2.42
N SER A 114 -3.45 18.99 -2.48
CA SER A 114 -4.10 19.95 -3.38
C SER A 114 -5.03 20.75 -2.50
N HIS A 115 -4.54 21.89 -2.03
CA HIS A 115 -5.34 22.91 -1.38
C HIS A 115 -5.82 23.88 -2.47
#